data_AF-A0A1F5R1V5-F1
#
_entry.id   AF-A0A1F5R1V5-F1
#
_cell.length_a   1.000
_cell.length_b   1.000
_cell.length_c   1.000
_cell.angle_alpha   90.00
_cell.angle_beta   90.00
_cell.angle_gamma   90.00
#
_symmetry.space_group_name_H-M   'P 1'
#
loop_
_entity.id
_entity.type
_entity.pdbx_description
1 polymer ?
#
loop_
_entity_poly.entity_id
_entity_poly.type
_entity_poly.pdbx_seq_one_letter_code
_entity_poly.pdbx_strand_id
1 'polypeptide(L)'
;MKKILIYSVAVLTAAILGCSKEATAPEPELTAAQLLSQGWTYFNAGSFSAALSSFQQAKAKDPALVDAYNGIGWCQGITGQNNEAQATFNSGLARQVANNEMRAGLSFVLASLDSCPAAVRNDSLVLASDSLWEFSHKYSLSADQIMNYKELNLLLAECYYKLGSFGAALDAVKKLDPLFTVTDVNTSEGQSELLMKIESLGSTI
;
A
#
# COMPACT_ATOMS: atom_id res chain seq x y z
N MET A 1 -26.10 -79.36 -41.97
CA MET A 1 -26.61 -79.92 -40.69
C MET A 1 -25.43 -80.43 -39.86
N LYS A 2 -25.10 -79.76 -38.76
CA LYS A 2 -24.58 -80.30 -37.50
C LYS A 2 -24.39 -79.11 -36.53
N LYS A 3 -25.30 -79.02 -35.55
CA LYS A 3 -25.15 -78.24 -34.31
C LYS A 3 -24.32 -79.08 -33.30
N ILE A 4 -23.95 -78.47 -32.16
CA ILE A 4 -23.37 -79.01 -30.89
C ILE A 4 -21.89 -78.56 -30.74
N LEU A 5 -21.39 -77.96 -29.65
CA LEU A 5 -21.89 -77.59 -28.32
C LEU A 5 -21.00 -76.49 -27.70
N ILE A 6 -21.55 -75.87 -26.65
CA ILE A 6 -21.04 -74.88 -25.68
C ILE A 6 -19.73 -75.34 -24.98
N TYR A 7 -18.84 -74.40 -24.58
CA TYR A 7 -18.32 -74.27 -23.20
C TYR A 7 -17.45 -73.01 -23.04
N SER A 8 -17.86 -72.19 -22.08
CA SER A 8 -17.20 -71.00 -21.56
C SER A 8 -15.90 -71.37 -20.83
N VAL A 9 -14.79 -70.70 -21.16
CA VAL A 9 -13.66 -70.56 -20.23
C VAL A 9 -13.18 -69.11 -20.30
N ALA A 10 -13.43 -68.39 -19.21
CA ALA A 10 -12.79 -67.12 -18.95
C ALA A 10 -11.30 -67.37 -18.68
N VAL A 11 -10.42 -66.79 -19.48
CA VAL A 11 -9.00 -66.67 -19.15
C VAL A 11 -8.64 -65.20 -19.19
N LEU A 12 -8.46 -64.67 -17.98
CA LEU A 12 -7.81 -63.41 -17.66
C LEU A 12 -6.43 -63.39 -18.33
N THR A 13 -6.17 -62.41 -19.20
CA THR A 13 -4.80 -61.95 -19.46
C THR A 13 -4.78 -60.43 -19.35
N ALA A 14 -4.13 -59.96 -18.29
CA ALA A 14 -3.80 -58.57 -18.09
C ALA A 14 -2.71 -58.17 -19.09
N ALA A 15 -2.96 -57.11 -19.87
CA ALA A 15 -1.93 -56.38 -20.60
C ALA A 15 -1.98 -54.93 -20.14
N ILE A 16 -1.07 -54.62 -19.22
CA ILE A 16 -0.78 -53.31 -18.68
C ILE A 16 0.06 -52.57 -19.73
N LEU A 17 -0.48 -51.57 -20.41
CA LEU A 17 0.33 -50.57 -21.11
C LEU A 17 -0.33 -49.19 -21.05
N GLY A 18 0.16 -48.38 -20.10
CA GLY A 18 0.45 -46.97 -20.35
C GLY A 18 -0.72 -45.99 -20.29
N CYS A 19 -1.24 -45.70 -19.10
CA CYS A 19 -1.66 -44.32 -18.83
C CYS A 19 -0.39 -43.45 -18.85
N SER A 20 -0.09 -42.82 -19.99
CA SER A 20 0.74 -41.62 -19.99
C SER A 20 -0.04 -40.55 -19.25
N LYS A 21 0.14 -40.52 -17.92
CA LYS A 21 -0.16 -39.34 -17.13
C LYS A 21 0.78 -38.28 -17.69
N GLU A 22 0.27 -37.42 -18.57
CA GLU A 22 0.99 -36.22 -18.99
C GLU A 22 1.44 -35.53 -17.71
N ALA A 23 2.73 -35.67 -17.39
CA ALA A 23 3.36 -34.88 -16.38
C ALA A 23 3.44 -33.49 -16.98
N THR A 24 2.39 -32.70 -16.80
CA THR A 24 2.48 -31.26 -17.00
C THR A 24 3.63 -30.80 -16.12
N ALA A 25 4.68 -30.27 -16.74
CA ALA A 25 5.76 -29.64 -15.99
C ALA A 25 5.11 -28.64 -15.03
N PRO A 26 5.49 -28.62 -13.74
CA PRO A 26 4.97 -27.60 -12.85
C PRO A 26 5.24 -26.24 -13.50
N GLU A 27 4.23 -25.37 -13.54
CA GLU A 27 4.42 -24.04 -14.10
C GLU A 27 5.65 -23.39 -13.47
N PRO A 28 6.47 -22.65 -14.24
CA PRO A 28 7.65 -21.99 -13.70
C PRO A 28 7.23 -21.11 -12.53
N GLU A 29 7.71 -21.44 -11.34
CA GLU A 29 7.37 -20.68 -10.13
C GLU A 29 7.95 -19.27 -10.27
N LEU A 30 7.11 -18.26 -10.02
CA LEU A 30 7.51 -16.86 -10.16
C LEU A 30 8.64 -16.52 -9.17
N THR A 31 9.61 -15.75 -9.64
CA THR A 31 10.67 -15.17 -8.80
C THR A 31 10.11 -14.11 -7.86
N ALA A 32 10.84 -13.77 -6.79
CA ALA A 32 10.45 -12.69 -5.88
C ALA A 32 10.21 -11.35 -6.62
N ALA A 33 11.06 -11.02 -7.60
CA ALA A 33 10.92 -9.81 -8.42
C ALA A 33 9.69 -9.84 -9.34
N GLN A 34 9.36 -10.99 -9.93
CA GLN A 34 8.15 -11.15 -10.73
C GLN A 34 6.88 -11.02 -9.87
N LEU A 35 6.88 -11.60 -8.67
CA LEU A 35 5.78 -11.46 -7.71
C LEU A 35 5.63 -10.01 -7.22
N LEU A 36 6.74 -9.30 -7.00
CA LEU A 36 6.73 -7.87 -6.67
C LEU A 36 6.09 -7.06 -7.81
N SER A 37 6.52 -7.28 -9.05
CA SER A 37 5.97 -6.59 -10.22
C SER A 37 4.47 -6.89 -10.39
N GLN A 38 4.07 -8.16 -10.24
CA GLN A 38 2.67 -8.57 -10.25
C GLN A 38 1.87 -7.90 -9.14
N GLY A 39 2.43 -7.78 -7.94
CA GLY A 39 1.81 -7.08 -6.82
C GLY A 39 1.51 -5.62 -7.15
N TRP A 40 2.47 -4.90 -7.75
CA TRP A 40 2.26 -3.53 -8.20
C TRP A 40 1.27 -3.41 -9.35
N THR A 41 1.23 -4.40 -10.26
CA THR A 41 0.17 -4.47 -11.29
C THR A 41 -1.21 -4.58 -10.66
N TYR A 42 -1.41 -5.49 -9.70
CA TYR A 42 -2.67 -5.60 -8.98
C TYR A 42 -3.00 -4.35 -8.15
N PHE A 43 -1.99 -3.75 -7.52
CA PHE A 43 -2.14 -2.54 -6.72
C PHE A 43 -2.66 -1.38 -7.57
N ASN A 44 -2.01 -1.12 -8.71
CA ASN A 44 -2.42 -0.09 -9.66
C ASN A 44 -3.79 -0.36 -10.29
N ALA A 45 -4.25 -1.61 -10.29
CA ALA A 45 -5.59 -2.01 -10.70
C ALA A 45 -6.63 -1.93 -9.57
N GLY A 46 -6.26 -1.43 -8.38
CA GLY A 46 -7.11 -1.37 -7.18
C GLY A 46 -7.44 -2.73 -6.56
N SER A 47 -6.79 -3.80 -7.03
CA SER A 47 -7.00 -5.17 -6.54
C SER A 47 -6.11 -5.45 -5.32
N PHE A 48 -6.32 -4.69 -4.23
CA PHE A 48 -5.43 -4.68 -3.07
C PHE A 48 -5.25 -6.05 -2.40
N SER A 49 -6.28 -6.90 -2.37
CA SER A 49 -6.16 -8.26 -1.82
C SER A 49 -5.23 -9.15 -2.67
N ALA A 50 -5.30 -9.04 -3.99
CA ALA A 50 -4.42 -9.78 -4.89
C ALA A 50 -2.98 -9.24 -4.87
N ALA A 51 -2.85 -7.90 -4.77
CA ALA A 51 -1.57 -7.23 -4.57
C ALA A 51 -0.89 -7.70 -3.28
N LEU A 52 -1.63 -7.69 -2.17
CA LEU A 52 -1.14 -8.14 -0.86
C LEU A 52 -0.62 -9.58 -0.91
N SER A 53 -1.38 -10.49 -1.53
CA SER A 53 -0.95 -11.89 -1.72
C SER A 53 0.35 -11.98 -2.51
N SER A 54 0.48 -11.21 -3.59
CA SER A 54 1.67 -11.22 -4.44
C SER A 54 2.90 -10.68 -3.70
N PHE A 55 2.75 -9.58 -2.96
CA PHE A 55 3.83 -9.01 -2.15
C PHE A 55 4.24 -9.92 -0.98
N GLN A 56 3.28 -10.60 -0.33
CA GLN A 56 3.57 -11.57 0.72
C GLN A 56 4.38 -12.77 0.19
N GLN A 57 4.02 -13.28 -1.00
CA GLN A 57 4.80 -14.31 -1.67
C GLN A 57 6.20 -13.81 -2.07
N ALA A 58 6.32 -12.58 -2.58
CA ALA A 58 7.61 -11.96 -2.89
C ALA A 58 8.52 -11.88 -1.65
N LYS A 59 7.99 -11.37 -0.53
CA LYS A 59 8.69 -11.32 0.76
C LYS A 59 9.05 -12.70 1.30
N ALA A 60 8.19 -13.70 1.12
CA ALA A 60 8.48 -15.07 1.56
C ALA A 60 9.64 -15.70 0.78
N LYS A 61 9.78 -15.38 -0.52
CA LYS A 61 10.91 -15.82 -1.36
C LYS A 61 12.18 -15.05 -1.09
N ASP A 62 12.07 -13.73 -0.87
CA ASP A 62 13.19 -12.87 -0.54
C ASP A 62 12.83 -11.95 0.65
N PRO A 63 13.17 -12.35 1.89
CA PRO A 63 12.92 -11.53 3.07
C PRO A 63 13.71 -10.22 3.12
N ALA A 64 14.73 -10.04 2.27
CA ALA A 64 15.52 -8.82 2.15
C ALA A 64 14.95 -7.84 1.10
N LEU A 65 13.95 -8.25 0.31
CA LEU A 65 13.30 -7.41 -0.70
C LEU A 65 12.44 -6.32 -0.04
N VAL A 66 13.05 -5.16 0.20
CA VAL A 66 12.43 -4.02 0.92
C VAL A 66 11.13 -3.56 0.26
N ASP A 67 11.08 -3.51 -1.07
CA ASP A 67 9.89 -3.06 -1.81
C ASP A 67 8.66 -3.94 -1.57
N ALA A 68 8.84 -5.22 -1.20
CA ALA A 68 7.72 -6.08 -0.82
C ALA A 68 7.09 -5.61 0.51
N TYR A 69 7.89 -5.09 1.45
CA TYR A 69 7.36 -4.49 2.68
C TYR A 69 6.59 -3.19 2.37
N ASN A 70 7.12 -2.36 1.46
CA ASN A 70 6.43 -1.16 0.99
C ASN A 70 5.04 -1.52 0.45
N GLY A 71 4.97 -2.43 -0.52
CA GLY A 71 3.71 -2.87 -1.12
C GLY A 71 2.72 -3.48 -0.11
N ILE A 72 3.18 -4.34 0.80
CA ILE A 72 2.33 -4.89 1.88
C ILE A 72 1.76 -3.78 2.76
N GLY A 73 2.61 -2.84 3.20
CA GLY A 73 2.22 -1.74 4.08
C GLY A 73 1.13 -0.87 3.45
N TRP A 74 1.30 -0.52 2.17
CA TRP A 74 0.29 0.24 1.43
C TRP A 74 -1.02 -0.52 1.26
N CYS A 75 -0.97 -1.80 0.90
CA CYS A 75 -2.19 -2.63 0.83
C CYS A 75 -2.92 -2.67 2.18
N GLN A 76 -2.19 -2.86 3.28
CA GLN A 76 -2.76 -2.91 4.62
C GLN A 76 -3.37 -1.57 5.03
N GLY A 77 -2.65 -0.46 4.81
CA GLY A 77 -3.15 0.88 5.15
C GLY A 77 -4.41 1.26 4.39
N ILE A 78 -4.43 1.05 3.07
CA ILE A 78 -5.61 1.37 2.23
C ILE A 78 -6.82 0.52 2.60
N THR A 79 -6.61 -0.72 3.06
CA THR A 79 -7.68 -1.63 3.48
C THR A 79 -8.02 -1.51 4.97
N GLY A 80 -7.48 -0.51 5.67
CA GLY A 80 -7.80 -0.20 7.08
C GLY A 80 -7.11 -1.09 8.12
N GLN A 81 -6.19 -1.96 7.72
CA GLN A 81 -5.36 -2.79 8.61
C GLN A 81 -4.20 -1.96 9.18
N ASN A 82 -4.55 -0.89 9.91
CA ASN A 82 -3.61 0.17 10.29
C ASN A 82 -2.48 -0.32 11.21
N ASN A 83 -2.78 -1.18 12.19
CA ASN A 83 -1.76 -1.69 13.11
C ASN A 83 -0.75 -2.59 12.38
N GLU A 84 -1.24 -3.45 11.49
CA GLU A 84 -0.42 -4.32 10.66
C GLU A 84 0.42 -3.50 9.68
N ALA A 85 -0.17 -2.48 9.05
CA ALA A 85 0.54 -1.58 8.15
C ALA A 85 1.69 -0.86 8.88
N GLN A 86 1.43 -0.32 10.07
CA GLN A 86 2.45 0.32 10.90
C GLN A 86 3.61 -0.64 11.19
N ALA A 87 3.31 -1.87 11.61
CA ALA A 87 4.33 -2.88 11.87
C ALA A 87 5.13 -3.25 10.61
N THR A 88 4.46 -3.39 9.47
CA THR A 88 5.10 -3.70 8.18
C THR A 88 6.03 -2.58 7.74
N PHE A 89 5.57 -1.33 7.74
CA PHE A 89 6.39 -0.17 7.36
C PHE A 89 7.60 -0.02 8.29
N ASN A 90 7.42 -0.17 9.60
CA ASN A 90 8.54 -0.16 10.55
C ASN A 90 9.57 -1.26 10.25
N SER A 91 9.10 -2.46 9.87
CA SER A 91 10.00 -3.54 9.47
C SER A 91 10.79 -3.20 8.19
N GLY A 92 10.14 -2.61 7.19
CA GLY A 92 10.79 -2.15 5.97
C GLY A 92 11.81 -1.04 6.23
N LEU A 93 11.44 -0.03 7.03
CA LEU A 93 12.30 1.10 7.40
C LEU A 93 13.49 0.68 8.27
N ALA A 94 13.38 -0.39 9.05
CA ALA A 94 14.53 -0.96 9.76
C ALA A 94 15.59 -1.55 8.80
N ARG A 95 15.22 -1.90 7.57
CA ARG A 95 16.12 -2.40 6.52
C ARG A 95 16.64 -1.26 5.62
N GLN A 96 15.78 -0.28 5.33
CA GLN A 96 16.13 0.91 4.56
C GLN A 96 15.56 2.16 5.22
N VAL A 97 16.38 2.79 6.07
CA VAL A 97 15.95 3.92 6.91
C VAL A 97 15.51 5.15 6.09
N ALA A 98 16.13 5.38 4.94
CA ALA A 98 15.87 6.50 4.04
C ALA A 98 14.97 6.07 2.87
N ASN A 99 13.71 5.78 3.14
CA ASN A 99 12.71 5.45 2.12
C ASN A 99 11.47 6.33 2.30
N ASN A 100 11.24 7.24 1.34
CA ASN A 100 10.13 8.20 1.42
C ASN A 100 8.77 7.56 1.21
N GLU A 101 8.66 6.56 0.34
CA GLU A 101 7.42 5.83 0.07
C GLU A 101 6.88 5.16 1.34
N MET A 102 7.76 4.50 2.09
CA MET A 102 7.41 3.87 3.36
C MET A 102 7.16 4.88 4.48
N ARG A 103 7.86 6.02 4.50
CA ARG A 103 7.59 7.09 5.49
C ARG A 103 6.25 7.75 5.24
N ALA A 104 5.90 8.05 4.00
CA ALA A 104 4.61 8.61 3.62
C ALA A 104 3.48 7.62 3.96
N GLY A 105 3.62 6.35 3.59
CA GLY A 105 2.66 5.30 3.94
C GLY A 105 2.52 5.11 5.46
N LEU A 106 3.64 5.16 6.20
CA LEU A 106 3.61 5.12 7.66
C LEU A 106 2.92 6.35 8.25
N SER A 107 3.16 7.54 7.72
CA SER A 107 2.51 8.77 8.17
C SER A 107 0.99 8.72 8.00
N PHE A 108 0.53 8.30 6.83
CA PHE A 108 -0.89 8.09 6.52
C PHE A 108 -1.58 7.17 7.54
N VAL A 109 -0.94 6.05 7.86
CA VAL A 109 -1.44 5.09 8.85
C VAL A 109 -1.41 5.69 10.27
N LEU A 110 -0.34 6.39 10.64
CA LEU A 110 -0.19 7.02 11.95
C LEU A 110 -1.23 8.11 12.20
N ALA A 111 -1.55 8.90 11.18
CA ALA A 111 -2.62 9.90 11.28
C ALA A 111 -4.00 9.25 11.48
N SER A 112 -4.27 8.12 10.81
CA SER A 112 -5.48 7.32 11.03
C SER A 112 -5.55 6.70 12.42
N LEU A 113 -4.40 6.50 13.08
CA LEU A 113 -4.27 6.05 14.47
C LEU A 113 -4.22 7.23 15.47
N ASP A 114 -4.48 8.46 15.03
CA ASP A 114 -4.41 9.70 15.81
C ASP A 114 -3.02 9.97 16.44
N SER A 115 -1.97 9.41 15.85
CA SER A 115 -0.57 9.57 16.29
C SER A 115 0.10 10.77 15.60
N CYS A 116 -0.47 11.96 15.77
CA CYS A 116 -0.02 13.19 15.09
C CYS A 116 1.48 13.49 15.23
N PRO A 117 2.13 13.36 16.41
CA PRO A 117 3.56 13.65 16.53
C PRO A 117 4.45 12.74 15.66
N ALA A 118 4.04 11.49 15.48
CA ALA A 118 4.79 10.52 14.67
C ALA A 118 4.52 10.70 13.17
N ALA A 119 3.28 11.03 12.79
CA ALA A 119 2.93 11.41 11.41
C ALA A 119 3.74 12.63 10.96
N VAL A 120 3.68 13.73 11.74
CA VAL A 120 4.42 14.97 11.49
C VAL A 120 5.91 14.72 11.25
N ARG A 121 6.54 13.86 12.07
CA ARG A 121 7.94 13.52 11.92
C ARG A 121 8.24 12.86 10.56
N ASN A 122 7.40 11.91 10.15
CA ASN A 122 7.62 11.19 8.90
C ASN A 122 7.40 12.10 7.69
N ASP A 123 6.32 12.88 7.65
CA ASP A 123 6.05 13.83 6.56
C ASP A 123 7.15 14.89 6.44
N SER A 124 7.60 15.44 7.58
CA SER A 124 8.69 16.42 7.60
C SER A 124 9.99 15.84 7.02
N LEU A 125 10.28 14.56 7.28
CA LEU A 125 11.46 13.90 6.71
C LEU A 125 11.32 13.67 5.20
N VAL A 126 10.13 13.33 4.71
CA VAL A 126 9.87 13.20 3.27
C VAL A 126 10.07 14.55 2.60
N LEU A 127 9.31 15.57 3.03
CA LEU A 127 9.29 16.91 2.43
C LEU A 127 10.62 17.67 2.56
N ALA A 128 11.44 17.37 3.58
CA ALA A 128 12.78 17.92 3.69
C ALA A 128 13.77 17.32 2.67
N SER A 129 13.55 16.07 2.26
CA SER A 129 14.40 15.39 1.27
C SER A 129 13.92 15.60 -0.17
N ASP A 130 12.60 15.67 -0.36
CA ASP A 130 11.93 15.88 -1.62
C ASP A 130 10.63 16.65 -1.38
N SER A 131 10.67 17.95 -1.66
CA SER A 131 9.53 18.86 -1.41
C SER A 131 8.36 18.67 -2.37
N LEU A 132 8.58 17.95 -3.48
CA LEU A 132 7.58 17.65 -4.51
C LEU A 132 7.38 16.14 -4.63
N TRP A 133 7.61 15.40 -3.53
CA TRP A 133 7.51 13.95 -3.53
C TRP A 133 6.13 13.46 -4.01
N GLU A 134 6.14 12.42 -4.81
CA GLU A 134 4.95 11.73 -5.31
C GLU A 134 5.15 10.22 -5.13
N PHE A 135 4.11 9.54 -4.64
CA PHE A 135 4.07 8.10 -4.55
C PHE A 135 4.12 7.49 -5.96
N SER A 136 4.97 6.48 -6.15
CA SER A 136 5.22 5.95 -7.50
C SER A 136 4.07 5.11 -8.08
N HIS A 137 3.02 4.83 -7.28
CA HIS A 137 1.91 3.94 -7.63
C HIS A 137 0.56 4.61 -7.39
N LYS A 138 -0.48 4.17 -8.12
CA LYS A 138 -1.84 4.71 -7.93
C LYS A 138 -2.47 4.06 -6.70
N TYR A 139 -2.82 4.85 -5.69
CA TYR A 139 -3.41 4.33 -4.44
C TYR A 139 -4.95 4.31 -4.45
N SER A 140 -5.58 4.78 -5.53
CA SER A 140 -7.04 4.81 -5.72
C SER A 140 -7.42 4.49 -7.18
N LEU A 141 -8.70 4.11 -7.38
CA LEU A 141 -9.30 3.87 -8.69
C LEU A 141 -9.53 5.16 -9.50
N SER A 142 -9.52 6.32 -8.85
CA SER A 142 -9.43 7.61 -9.54
C SER A 142 -7.98 7.84 -9.95
N ALA A 143 -7.74 8.02 -11.26
CA ALA A 143 -6.39 8.16 -11.82
C ALA A 143 -5.59 9.36 -11.27
N ASP A 144 -6.27 10.29 -10.59
CA ASP A 144 -5.75 11.57 -10.11
C ASP A 144 -5.38 11.57 -8.61
N GLN A 145 -5.61 10.46 -7.90
CA GLN A 145 -5.30 10.34 -6.47
C GLN A 145 -4.01 9.53 -6.32
N ILE A 146 -2.89 10.24 -6.34
CA ILE A 146 -1.55 9.76 -6.00
C ILE A 146 -1.14 10.46 -4.71
N MET A 147 -0.70 9.73 -3.67
CA MET A 147 -0.26 10.39 -2.46
C MET A 147 0.98 11.19 -2.82
N ASN A 148 0.93 12.49 -2.62
CA ASN A 148 1.96 13.41 -3.03
C ASN A 148 2.19 14.46 -1.93
N TYR A 149 3.10 15.39 -2.21
CA TYR A 149 3.46 16.43 -1.27
C TYR A 149 2.26 17.26 -0.78
N LYS A 150 1.17 17.34 -1.56
CA LYS A 150 -0.02 18.08 -1.15
C LYS A 150 -0.76 17.37 -0.02
N GLU A 151 -0.99 16.06 -0.14
CA GLU A 151 -1.60 15.26 0.92
C GLU A 151 -0.71 15.26 2.16
N LEU A 152 0.61 15.21 2.01
CA LEU A 152 1.53 15.30 3.16
C LEU A 152 1.45 16.67 3.86
N ASN A 153 1.36 17.79 3.11
CA ASN A 153 1.19 19.11 3.72
C ASN A 153 -0.19 19.30 4.35
N LEU A 154 -1.24 18.69 3.77
CA LEU A 154 -2.56 18.69 4.38
C LEU A 154 -2.54 17.92 5.71
N LEU A 155 -1.93 16.74 5.72
CA LEU A 155 -1.78 15.93 6.92
C LEU A 155 -0.97 16.64 8.01
N LEU A 156 0.11 17.35 7.62
CA LEU A 156 0.85 18.22 8.53
C LEU A 156 -0.04 19.32 9.10
N ALA A 157 -0.84 20.00 8.27
CA ALA A 157 -1.74 21.05 8.73
C ALA A 157 -2.75 20.53 9.75
N GLU A 158 -3.40 19.41 9.45
CA GLU A 158 -4.35 18.73 10.36
C GLU A 158 -3.69 18.32 11.67
N CYS A 159 -2.53 17.66 11.59
CA CYS A 159 -1.81 17.20 12.78
C CYS A 159 -1.30 18.36 13.64
N TYR A 160 -0.72 19.39 13.04
CA TYR A 160 -0.29 20.57 13.78
C TYR A 160 -1.47 21.31 14.42
N TYR A 161 -2.61 21.39 13.74
CA TYR A 161 -3.82 21.98 14.31
C TYR A 161 -4.30 21.20 15.54
N LYS A 162 -4.39 19.87 15.44
CA LYS A 162 -4.73 18.98 16.57
C LYS A 162 -3.77 19.11 17.75
N LEU A 163 -2.49 19.36 17.47
CA LEU A 163 -1.45 19.56 18.49
C LEU A 163 -1.43 21.00 19.07
N GLY A 164 -2.32 21.89 18.62
CA GLY A 164 -2.34 23.30 19.04
C GLY A 164 -1.18 24.13 18.48
N SER A 165 -0.42 23.59 17.53
CA SER A 165 0.70 24.26 16.86
C SER A 165 0.21 25.07 15.67
N PHE A 166 -0.68 26.04 15.91
CA PHE A 166 -1.43 26.74 14.86
C PHE A 166 -0.55 27.51 13.87
N GLY A 167 0.60 28.03 14.30
CA GLY A 167 1.57 28.66 13.39
C GLY A 167 2.14 27.67 12.37
N ALA A 168 2.53 26.47 12.83
CA ALA A 168 3.02 25.41 11.94
C ALA A 168 1.91 24.84 11.03
N ALA A 169 0.68 24.77 11.54
CA ALA A 169 -0.47 24.41 10.72
C ALA A 169 -0.72 25.42 9.60
N LEU A 170 -0.65 26.73 9.91
CA LEU A 170 -0.74 27.78 8.90
C LEU A 170 0.40 27.72 7.87
N ASP A 171 1.62 27.45 8.32
CA ASP A 171 2.78 27.31 7.42
C ASP A 171 2.59 26.15 6.43
N ALA A 172 2.03 25.02 6.90
CA ALA A 172 1.68 23.88 6.06
C ALA A 172 0.55 24.22 5.08
N VAL A 173 -0.51 24.90 5.54
CA VAL A 173 -1.59 25.40 4.65
C VAL A 173 -1.03 26.32 3.57
N LYS A 174 -0.07 27.19 3.87
CA LYS A 174 0.56 28.09 2.88
C LYS A 174 1.40 27.36 1.84
N LYS A 175 1.80 26.11 2.06
CA LYS A 175 2.39 25.27 1.00
C LYS A 175 1.35 24.85 -0.04
N LEU A 176 0.08 24.81 0.35
CA LEU A 176 -1.06 24.43 -0.50
C LEU A 176 -1.76 25.65 -1.11
N ASP A 177 -1.91 26.71 -0.32
CA ASP A 177 -2.50 27.99 -0.72
C ASP A 177 -1.64 29.15 -0.20
N PRO A 178 -0.63 29.60 -0.98
CA PRO A 178 0.31 30.64 -0.55
C PRO A 178 -0.32 32.01 -0.27
N LEU A 179 -1.54 32.25 -0.78
CA LEU A 179 -2.26 33.52 -0.60
C LEU A 179 -3.16 33.50 0.64
N PHE A 180 -3.38 32.33 1.25
CA PHE A 180 -4.20 32.22 2.44
C PHE A 180 -3.56 32.96 3.63
N THR A 181 -4.40 33.74 4.30
CA THR A 181 -4.05 34.48 5.51
C THR A 181 -5.15 34.31 6.54
N VAL A 182 -4.76 34.44 7.80
CA VAL A 182 -5.67 34.49 8.95
C VAL A 182 -5.36 35.74 9.76
N THR A 183 -6.34 36.24 10.51
CA THR A 183 -6.19 37.47 11.27
C THR A 183 -5.12 37.33 12.37
N ASP A 184 -5.28 36.31 13.24
CA ASP A 184 -4.29 35.91 14.24
C ASP A 184 -4.56 34.47 14.71
N VAL A 185 -3.62 33.56 14.48
CA VAL A 185 -3.69 32.13 14.87
C VAL A 185 -3.79 31.90 16.39
N ASN A 186 -3.52 32.91 17.22
CA ASN A 186 -3.65 32.82 18.68
C ASN A 186 -5.06 33.16 19.18
N THR A 187 -5.96 33.61 18.30
CA THR A 187 -7.36 33.91 18.64
C THR A 187 -8.27 32.77 18.21
N SER A 188 -9.41 32.60 18.88
CA SER A 188 -10.42 31.61 18.49
C SER A 188 -10.97 31.87 17.08
N GLU A 189 -11.04 33.13 16.65
CA GLU A 189 -11.45 33.52 15.31
C GLU A 189 -10.45 33.02 14.25
N GLY A 190 -9.16 33.34 14.40
CA GLY A 190 -8.13 32.88 13.47
C GLY A 190 -7.93 31.35 13.47
N GLN A 191 -8.15 30.69 14.61
CA GLN A 191 -8.16 29.22 14.67
C GLN A 191 -9.34 28.63 13.88
N SER A 192 -10.53 29.23 13.99
CA SER A 192 -11.71 28.84 13.22
C SER A 192 -11.51 29.07 11.72
N GLU A 193 -10.92 30.21 11.32
CA GLU A 193 -10.54 30.48 9.92
C GLU A 193 -9.57 29.41 9.38
N LEU A 194 -8.54 29.08 10.15
CA LEU A 194 -7.54 28.08 9.79
C LEU A 194 -8.17 26.69 9.65
N LEU A 195 -9.01 26.28 10.60
CA LEU A 195 -9.70 24.98 10.56
C LEU A 195 -10.59 24.87 9.32
N MET A 196 -11.42 25.88 9.04
CA MET A 196 -12.27 25.88 7.85
C MET A 196 -11.45 25.76 6.56
N LYS A 197 -10.26 26.39 6.51
CA LYS A 197 -9.37 26.26 5.36
C LYS A 197 -8.79 24.85 5.23
N ILE A 198 -8.36 24.24 6.33
CA ILE A 198 -7.86 22.85 6.36
C ILE A 198 -8.95 21.90 5.84
N GLU A 199 -10.17 22.00 6.36
CA GLU A 199 -11.32 21.19 5.94
C GLU A 199 -11.67 21.39 4.46
N SER A 200 -11.63 22.65 4.00
CA SER A 200 -11.83 22.97 2.59
C SER A 200 -10.77 22.35 1.69
N LEU A 201 -9.49 22.37 2.10
CA LEU A 201 -8.40 21.79 1.32
C LEU A 201 -8.56 20.27 1.21
N GLY A 202 -8.88 19.58 2.31
CA GLY A 202 -9.11 18.13 2.33
C GLY A 202 -10.31 17.65 1.52
N SER A 203 -11.19 18.55 1.09
CA SER A 203 -12.28 18.23 0.16
C SER A 203 -11.90 18.45 -1.32
N THR A 204 -10.75 19.06 -1.60
CA THR A 204 -10.37 19.55 -2.95
C THR A 204 -9.07 18.95 -3.49
N ILE A 205 -8.20 18.47 -2.61
CA ILE A 205 -6.98 17.72 -2.93
C ILE A 205 -7.34 16.24 -2.83
#